data_AF-F0FBB2-F1
#
_entry.id   AF-F0FBB2-F1
#
_cell.length_a   1.000
_cell.length_b   1.000
_cell.length_c   1.000
_cell.angle_alpha   90.00
_cell.angle_beta   90.00
_cell.angle_gamma   90.00
#
_symmetry.space_group_name_H-M   'P 1'
#
loop_
_entity.id
_entity.type
_entity.pdbx_description
1 polymer ?
#
loop_
_entity_poly.entity_id
_entity_poly.type
_entity_poly.pdbx_seq_one_letter_code
_entity_poly.pdbx_strand_id
1 'polypeptide(L)'
;IFTQVVLVLAAKGLISLDVEYIDGTKIESKANKYTFVWKRTVEKNRARLQEQIRTLLLQVDDVIAQDNAAKTEGVEFTAALLDEISEELNKSLESAPEPKTKEEKQAVRTKKKQLKELEKKRNKLQEYDQHLEIMGERNSYSKTDPDATFMHMKEDAMRNGQTKPGYNLQIATENQFITDFALYANRTDTLTLPSFLESFNSRYHRYAKTVVADSGYGSEENYLFMDVHNMEAYVKYNCFH
;
A
#
# COMPACT_ATOMS: atom_id res chain seq x y z
N ILE A 1 23.40 9.53 -13.54
CA ILE A 1 23.93 10.84 -13.07
C ILE A 1 24.43 10.74 -11.62
N PHE A 2 23.57 10.56 -10.60
CA PHE A 2 24.01 10.52 -9.19
C PHE A 2 25.16 9.54 -8.92
N THR A 3 24.96 8.24 -9.17
CA THR A 3 25.98 7.20 -8.96
C THR A 3 27.27 7.47 -9.73
N GLN A 4 27.19 8.03 -10.94
CA GLN A 4 28.36 8.38 -11.74
C GLN A 4 29.19 9.50 -11.10
N VAL A 5 28.53 10.50 -10.50
CA VAL A 5 29.23 11.57 -9.77
C VAL A 5 29.93 10.99 -8.55
N VAL A 6 29.28 10.12 -7.79
CA VAL A 6 29.89 9.44 -6.63
C VAL A 6 31.11 8.62 -7.06
N LEU A 7 31.01 7.85 -8.14
CA LEU A 7 32.14 7.08 -8.67
C LEU A 7 33.31 7.98 -9.14
N VAL A 8 33.04 9.17 -9.68
CA VAL A 8 34.09 10.15 -10.01
C VAL A 8 34.78 10.69 -8.75
N LEU A 9 34.04 10.94 -7.66
CA LEU A 9 34.62 11.34 -6.38
C LEU A 9 35.51 10.23 -5.81
N ALA A 10 35.07 8.98 -5.91
CA ALA A 10 35.85 7.81 -5.50
C ALA A 10 37.13 7.66 -6.32
N ALA A 11 37.04 7.78 -7.65
CA ALA A 11 38.19 7.73 -8.55
C ALA A 11 39.20 8.86 -8.30
N LYS A 12 38.75 10.01 -7.78
CA LYS A 12 39.60 11.14 -7.37
C LYS A 12 40.17 10.98 -5.95
N GLY A 13 39.81 9.92 -5.23
CA GLY A 13 40.26 9.66 -3.86
C GLY A 13 39.63 10.59 -2.82
N LEU A 14 38.52 11.26 -3.14
CA LEU A 14 37.80 12.11 -2.19
C LEU A 14 36.93 11.31 -1.21
N ILE A 15 36.50 10.12 -1.65
CA ILE A 15 35.76 9.13 -0.88
C ILE A 15 36.28 7.74 -1.22
N SER A 16 36.06 6.77 -0.35
CA SER A 16 36.52 5.39 -0.51
C SER A 16 35.38 4.41 -0.83
N LEU A 17 34.14 4.75 -0.43
CA LEU A 17 32.99 3.86 -0.39
C LEU A 17 33.21 2.64 0.53
N ASP A 18 34.20 2.68 1.43
CA ASP A 18 34.46 1.63 2.43
C ASP A 18 33.61 1.83 3.70
N VAL A 19 33.10 3.03 3.97
CA VAL A 19 32.29 3.34 5.17
C VAL A 19 31.00 4.04 4.75
N GLU A 20 29.87 3.59 5.30
CA GLU A 20 28.57 4.26 5.16
C GLU A 20 28.13 4.87 6.49
N TYR A 21 28.04 6.20 6.55
CA TYR A 21 27.41 6.92 7.66
C TYR A 21 25.94 7.19 7.31
N ILE A 22 25.03 6.47 7.95
CA ILE A 22 23.61 6.40 7.61
C ILE A 22 22.77 7.19 8.63
N ASP A 23 21.90 8.07 8.12
CA ASP A 23 20.89 8.74 8.91
C ASP A 23 19.56 8.86 8.14
N GLY A 24 18.46 8.94 8.90
CA GLY A 24 17.10 8.95 8.42
C GLY A 24 16.43 10.29 8.71
N THR A 25 15.75 10.84 7.71
CA THR A 25 14.91 12.02 7.89
C THR A 25 13.57 11.84 7.20
N LYS A 26 12.54 12.52 7.72
CA LYS A 26 11.19 12.43 7.17
C LYS A 26 10.86 13.73 6.46
N ILE A 27 10.45 13.62 5.21
CA ILE A 27 10.08 14.76 4.36
C ILE A 27 8.58 14.75 4.13
N GLU A 28 7.91 15.86 4.43
CA GLU A 28 6.46 16.01 4.21
C GLU A 28 6.20 16.10 2.70
N SER A 29 5.25 15.30 2.20
CA SER A 29 4.80 15.39 0.82
C SER A 29 3.94 16.64 0.61
N LYS A 30 3.96 17.20 -0.60
CA LYS A 30 3.03 18.26 -1.03
C LYS A 30 1.63 17.71 -1.35
N ALA A 31 1.23 16.63 -0.70
CA ALA A 31 -0.08 16.04 -0.81
C ALA A 31 -1.14 16.82 -0.02
N ASN A 32 -2.39 16.67 -0.42
CA ASN A 32 -3.53 17.16 0.34
C ASN A 32 -3.66 16.39 1.66
N LYS A 33 -3.67 17.13 2.77
CA LYS A 33 -3.70 16.64 4.16
C LYS A 33 -5.05 16.08 4.61
N TYR A 34 -6.00 15.83 3.70
CA TYR A 34 -7.31 15.28 4.02
C TYR A 34 -7.73 14.11 3.11
N THR A 35 -6.93 13.77 2.10
CA THR A 35 -7.35 12.84 1.05
C THR A 35 -6.71 11.47 1.23
N PHE A 36 -7.13 10.77 2.25
CA PHE A 36 -6.37 9.66 2.80
C PHE A 36 -7.08 8.32 2.70
N VAL A 37 -6.29 7.25 2.54
CA VAL A 37 -6.82 5.89 2.48
C VAL A 37 -5.96 4.98 3.35
N TRP A 38 -6.62 4.22 4.22
CA TRP A 38 -6.00 3.27 5.16
C TRP A 38 -6.37 1.84 4.79
N LYS A 39 -5.38 0.94 4.71
CA LYS A 39 -5.57 -0.46 4.32
C LYS A 39 -6.63 -1.14 5.18
N ARG A 40 -6.49 -1.05 6.49
CA ARG A 40 -7.45 -1.62 7.46
C ARG A 40 -8.88 -1.11 7.28
N THR A 41 -9.06 0.17 6.93
CA THR A 41 -10.38 0.75 6.69
C THR A 41 -10.97 0.25 5.38
N VAL A 42 -10.15 0.15 4.33
CA VAL A 42 -10.56 -0.41 3.03
C VAL A 42 -10.95 -1.87 3.19
N GLU A 43 -10.11 -2.70 3.80
CA GLU A 43 -10.37 -4.12 4.05
C GLU A 43 -11.67 -4.34 4.83
N LYS A 44 -11.85 -3.61 5.95
CA LYS A 44 -13.08 -3.67 6.75
C LYS A 44 -14.32 -3.29 5.94
N ASN A 45 -14.24 -2.20 5.18
CA ASN A 45 -15.37 -1.72 4.40
C ASN A 45 -15.68 -2.62 3.20
N ARG A 46 -14.64 -3.20 2.58
CA ARG A 46 -14.74 -4.19 1.51
C ARG A 46 -15.40 -5.47 2.02
N ALA A 47 -14.96 -6.01 3.16
CA ALA A 47 -15.60 -7.18 3.78
C ALA A 47 -17.08 -6.93 4.11
N ARG A 48 -17.42 -5.75 4.65
CA ARG A 48 -18.82 -5.37 4.86
C ARG A 48 -19.61 -5.28 3.55
N LEU A 49 -18.99 -4.77 2.49
CA LEU A 49 -19.63 -4.67 1.17
C LEU A 49 -19.91 -6.05 0.58
N GLN A 50 -18.97 -6.99 0.71
CA GLN A 50 -19.13 -8.40 0.31
C GLN A 50 -20.38 -9.01 0.96
N GLU A 51 -20.57 -8.80 2.27
CA GLU A 51 -21.74 -9.33 2.97
C GLU A 51 -23.06 -8.66 2.54
N GLN A 52 -23.02 -7.36 2.24
CA GLN A 52 -24.18 -6.66 1.68
C GLN A 52 -24.53 -7.13 0.27
N ILE A 53 -23.54 -7.51 -0.54
CA ILE A 53 -23.74 -8.09 -1.86
C ILE A 53 -24.40 -9.47 -1.71
N ARG A 54 -23.87 -10.33 -0.82
CA ARG A 54 -24.47 -11.63 -0.51
C ARG A 54 -25.94 -11.50 -0.09
N THR A 55 -26.22 -10.61 0.85
CA THR A 55 -27.59 -10.34 1.31
C THR A 55 -28.49 -9.84 0.17
N LEU A 56 -27.98 -8.96 -0.69
CA LEU A 56 -28.74 -8.46 -1.84
C LEU A 56 -29.10 -9.59 -2.81
N LEU A 57 -28.15 -10.48 -3.12
CA LEU A 57 -28.38 -11.61 -4.03
C LEU A 57 -29.36 -12.63 -3.46
N LEU A 58 -29.33 -12.90 -2.15
CA LEU A 58 -30.32 -13.76 -1.47
C LEU A 58 -31.74 -13.16 -1.50
N GLN A 59 -31.87 -11.84 -1.56
CA GLN A 59 -33.16 -11.14 -1.67
C GLN A 59 -33.71 -11.08 -3.10
N VAL A 60 -32.90 -11.45 -4.10
CA VAL A 60 -33.39 -11.56 -5.47
C VAL A 60 -34.13 -12.88 -5.59
N ASP A 61 -35.41 -12.80 -5.96
CA ASP A 61 -36.24 -13.96 -6.30
C ASP A 61 -35.90 -14.43 -7.71
N ASP A 62 -34.67 -14.95 -7.83
CA ASP A 62 -34.08 -15.49 -9.04
C ASP A 62 -33.11 -16.60 -8.64
N VAL A 63 -33.35 -17.81 -9.15
CA VAL A 63 -32.58 -19.01 -8.81
C VAL A 63 -31.10 -18.80 -9.07
N ILE A 64 -30.75 -18.04 -10.10
CA ILE A 64 -29.38 -17.79 -10.52
C ILE A 64 -28.65 -16.92 -9.48
N ALA A 65 -29.31 -15.88 -8.97
CA ALA A 65 -28.74 -15.03 -7.93
C ALA A 65 -28.57 -15.79 -6.60
N GLN A 66 -29.53 -16.65 -6.26
CA GLN A 66 -29.47 -17.48 -5.05
C GLN A 66 -28.40 -18.58 -5.15
N ASP A 67 -28.30 -19.26 -6.29
CA ASP A 67 -27.26 -20.24 -6.57
C ASP A 67 -25.86 -19.63 -6.49
N ASN A 68 -25.68 -18.44 -7.06
CA ASN A 68 -24.40 -17.72 -6.97
C ASN A 68 -24.10 -17.27 -5.54
N ALA A 69 -25.10 -16.82 -4.78
CA ALA A 69 -24.91 -16.48 -3.37
C ALA A 69 -24.48 -17.70 -2.53
N ALA A 70 -25.06 -18.88 -2.80
CA ALA A 70 -24.75 -20.13 -2.12
C ALA A 70 -23.40 -20.75 -2.58
N LYS A 71 -23.08 -20.71 -3.88
CA LYS A 71 -21.78 -21.20 -4.40
C LYS A 71 -20.60 -20.36 -3.92
N THR A 72 -20.85 -19.10 -3.58
CA THR A 72 -19.83 -18.16 -3.09
C THR A 72 -19.73 -18.19 -1.56
N GLU A 73 -20.25 -19.23 -0.90
CA GLU A 73 -20.06 -19.41 0.56
C GLU A 73 -18.59 -19.71 0.85
N GLY A 74 -17.91 -18.80 1.57
CA GLY A 74 -16.47 -18.88 1.85
C GLY A 74 -15.55 -18.32 0.76
N VAL A 75 -16.09 -17.88 -0.40
CA VAL A 75 -15.35 -17.19 -1.46
C VAL A 75 -15.77 -15.72 -1.52
N GLU A 76 -14.89 -14.83 -1.99
CA GLU A 76 -15.22 -13.41 -2.18
C GLU A 76 -15.81 -13.14 -3.57
N PHE A 77 -16.81 -12.26 -3.66
CA PHE A 77 -17.27 -11.78 -4.95
C PHE A 77 -16.19 -10.90 -5.60
N THR A 78 -16.06 -11.01 -6.92
CA THR A 78 -15.22 -10.12 -7.74
C THR A 78 -16.10 -9.19 -8.57
N ALA A 79 -15.56 -8.06 -9.01
CA ALA A 79 -16.29 -7.16 -9.91
C ALA A 79 -16.76 -7.88 -11.20
N ALA A 80 -15.93 -8.78 -11.75
CA ALA A 80 -16.26 -9.57 -12.94
C ALA A 80 -17.43 -10.54 -12.69
N LEU A 81 -17.43 -11.26 -11.56
CA LEU A 81 -18.54 -12.15 -11.20
C LEU A 81 -19.86 -11.36 -11.03
N LEU A 82 -19.79 -10.14 -10.49
CA LEU A 82 -20.98 -9.30 -10.38
C LEU A 82 -21.49 -8.78 -11.73
N ASP A 83 -20.60 -8.57 -12.70
CA ASP A 83 -20.98 -8.23 -14.08
C ASP A 83 -21.72 -9.41 -14.73
N GLU A 84 -21.19 -10.63 -14.60
CA GLU A 84 -21.83 -11.85 -15.10
C GLU A 84 -23.23 -12.04 -14.50
N ILE A 85 -23.36 -11.93 -13.17
CA ILE A 85 -24.65 -12.03 -12.48
C ILE A 85 -25.61 -10.92 -12.95
N SER A 86 -25.11 -9.70 -13.16
CA SER A 86 -25.93 -8.57 -13.61
C SER A 86 -26.45 -8.77 -15.04
N GLU A 87 -25.60 -9.30 -15.94
CA GLU A 87 -26.00 -9.64 -17.31
C GLU A 87 -27.05 -10.75 -17.34
N GLU A 88 -26.87 -11.79 -16.53
CA GLU A 88 -27.78 -12.92 -16.48
C GLU A 88 -29.15 -12.52 -15.93
N LEU A 89 -29.16 -11.70 -14.87
CA LEU A 89 -30.39 -11.10 -14.32
C LEU A 89 -31.09 -10.17 -15.33
N ASN A 90 -30.34 -9.42 -16.15
CA ASN A 90 -30.91 -8.61 -17.23
C ASN A 90 -31.56 -9.49 -18.31
N LYS A 91 -30.89 -10.57 -18.75
CA LYS A 91 -31.46 -11.52 -19.73
C LYS A 91 -32.73 -12.19 -19.19
N SER A 92 -32.73 -12.60 -17.93
CA SER A 92 -33.91 -13.13 -17.23
C SER A 92 -35.09 -12.14 -17.27
N LEU A 93 -34.82 -10.85 -17.04
CA LEU A 93 -35.84 -9.80 -17.13
C LEU A 93 -36.35 -9.51 -18.53
N GLU A 94 -35.49 -9.57 -19.56
CA GLU A 94 -35.87 -9.33 -20.96
C GLU A 94 -36.67 -10.50 -21.55
N SER A 95 -36.36 -11.73 -21.13
CA SER A 95 -37.06 -12.93 -21.57
C SER A 95 -38.42 -13.14 -20.90
N ALA A 96 -38.70 -12.42 -19.82
CA ALA A 96 -39.98 -12.49 -19.11
C ALA A 96 -41.12 -11.87 -19.93
N PRO A 97 -42.32 -12.48 -19.94
CA PRO A 97 -43.47 -11.93 -20.67
C PRO A 97 -43.83 -10.52 -20.17
N GLU A 98 -44.36 -9.69 -21.07
CA GLU A 98 -44.77 -8.33 -20.71
C GLU A 98 -45.72 -8.34 -19.50
N PRO A 99 -45.44 -7.54 -18.45
CA PRO A 99 -46.21 -7.57 -17.23
C PRO A 99 -47.61 -6.98 -17.46
N LYS A 100 -48.64 -7.81 -17.30
CA LYS A 100 -50.05 -7.47 -17.52
C LYS A 100 -50.72 -6.99 -16.24
N THR A 101 -50.33 -7.53 -15.08
CA THR A 101 -50.91 -7.18 -13.79
C THR A 101 -50.12 -6.06 -13.06
N LYS A 102 -50.77 -5.42 -12.08
CA LYS A 102 -50.12 -4.41 -11.23
C LYS A 102 -48.98 -5.02 -10.39
N GLU A 103 -49.13 -6.27 -9.96
CA GLU A 103 -48.13 -7.02 -9.20
C GLU A 103 -46.91 -7.37 -10.05
N GLU A 104 -47.10 -7.85 -11.28
CA GLU A 104 -46.00 -8.14 -12.21
C GLU A 104 -45.20 -6.87 -12.55
N LYS A 105 -45.89 -5.75 -12.79
CA LYS A 105 -45.24 -4.44 -13.01
C LYS A 105 -44.41 -4.00 -11.80
N GLN A 106 -44.90 -4.27 -10.59
CA GLN A 106 -44.18 -3.96 -9.35
C GLN A 106 -42.95 -4.87 -9.18
N ALA A 107 -43.06 -6.17 -9.49
CA ALA A 107 -41.95 -7.13 -9.42
C ALA A 107 -40.81 -6.74 -10.38
N VAL A 108 -41.13 -6.41 -11.64
CA VAL A 108 -40.15 -5.94 -12.63
C VAL A 108 -39.46 -4.66 -12.16
N ARG A 109 -40.21 -3.72 -11.55
CA ARG A 109 -39.63 -2.49 -11.00
C ARG A 109 -38.69 -2.75 -9.83
N THR A 110 -39.01 -3.72 -8.97
CA THR A 110 -38.15 -4.13 -7.85
C THR A 110 -36.86 -4.77 -8.35
N LYS A 111 -36.94 -5.72 -9.30
CA LYS A 111 -35.75 -6.35 -9.90
C LYS A 111 -34.84 -5.33 -10.59
N LYS A 112 -35.40 -4.38 -11.35
CA LYS A 112 -34.62 -3.28 -11.95
C LYS A 112 -33.93 -2.38 -10.91
N LYS A 113 -34.54 -2.19 -9.73
CA LYS A 113 -33.90 -1.46 -8.63
C LYS A 113 -32.76 -2.29 -8.03
N GLN A 114 -32.96 -3.59 -7.81
CA GLN A 114 -31.93 -4.49 -7.30
C GLN A 114 -30.70 -4.54 -8.21
N LEU A 115 -30.90 -4.60 -9.53
CA LEU A 115 -29.81 -4.50 -10.52
C LEU A 115 -29.02 -3.20 -10.42
N LYS A 116 -29.69 -2.06 -10.31
CA LYS A 116 -29.01 -0.77 -10.12
C LYS A 116 -28.22 -0.72 -8.81
N GLU A 117 -28.73 -1.32 -7.75
CA GLU A 117 -28.01 -1.41 -6.48
C GLU A 117 -26.82 -2.37 -6.57
N LEU A 118 -26.94 -3.48 -7.31
CA LEU A 118 -25.86 -4.42 -7.58
C LEU A 118 -24.73 -3.73 -8.36
N GLU A 119 -25.06 -2.97 -9.40
CA GLU A 119 -24.11 -2.18 -10.20
C GLU A 119 -23.36 -1.14 -9.34
N LYS A 120 -24.06 -0.42 -8.47
CA LYS A 120 -23.43 0.51 -7.51
C LYS A 120 -22.46 -0.21 -6.57
N LYS A 121 -22.87 -1.37 -6.03
CA LYS A 121 -22.02 -2.17 -5.15
C LYS A 121 -20.81 -2.73 -5.89
N ARG A 122 -20.97 -3.17 -7.14
CA ARG A 122 -19.90 -3.61 -8.03
C ARG A 122 -18.87 -2.50 -8.26
N ASN A 123 -19.32 -1.29 -8.59
CA ASN A 123 -18.42 -0.13 -8.76
C ASN A 123 -17.67 0.21 -7.47
N LYS A 124 -18.35 0.12 -6.31
CA LYS A 124 -17.71 0.34 -5.01
C LYS A 124 -16.71 -0.75 -4.65
N LEU A 125 -16.98 -1.99 -5.03
CA LEU A 125 -16.06 -3.11 -4.83
C LEU A 125 -14.78 -2.89 -5.65
N GLN A 126 -14.93 -2.53 -6.93
CA GLN A 126 -13.81 -2.19 -7.80
C GLN A 126 -12.97 -1.03 -7.25
N GLU A 127 -13.59 0.00 -6.68
CA GLU A 127 -12.87 1.11 -6.02
C GLU A 127 -12.02 0.61 -4.83
N TYR A 128 -12.54 -0.33 -4.03
CA TYR A 128 -11.76 -0.91 -2.94
C TYR A 128 -10.62 -1.79 -3.43
N ASP A 129 -10.83 -2.57 -4.49
CA ASP A 129 -9.78 -3.37 -5.12
C ASP A 129 -8.65 -2.47 -5.64
N GLN A 130 -8.98 -1.37 -6.32
CA GLN A 130 -8.02 -0.36 -6.75
C GLN A 130 -7.25 0.27 -5.58
N HIS A 131 -7.92 0.55 -4.46
CA HIS A 131 -7.25 1.05 -3.26
C HIS A 131 -6.22 0.06 -2.72
N LEU A 132 -6.54 -1.24 -2.71
CA LEU A 132 -5.62 -2.28 -2.25
C LEU A 132 -4.45 -2.47 -3.22
N GLU A 133 -4.71 -2.40 -4.52
CA GLU A 133 -3.68 -2.46 -5.57
C GLU A 133 -2.70 -1.29 -5.45
N ILE A 134 -3.18 -0.05 -5.32
CA ILE A 134 -2.33 1.12 -5.13
C ILE A 134 -1.48 0.99 -3.86
N MET A 135 -2.05 0.48 -2.76
CA MET A 135 -1.31 0.31 -1.52
C MET A 135 -0.23 -0.77 -1.59
N GLY A 136 -0.53 -1.89 -2.25
CA GLY A 136 0.30 -3.10 -2.21
C GLY A 136 0.56 -3.53 -0.76
N GLU A 137 1.84 -3.61 -0.40
CA GLU A 137 2.29 -3.97 0.96
C GLU A 137 2.14 -2.83 1.98
N ARG A 138 1.89 -1.60 1.53
CA ARG A 138 1.83 -0.42 2.41
C ARG A 138 0.52 -0.37 3.19
N ASN A 139 0.58 0.21 4.38
CA ASN A 139 -0.61 0.33 5.25
C ASN A 139 -1.54 1.52 4.91
N SER A 140 -1.08 2.45 4.08
CA SER A 140 -1.80 3.69 3.77
C SER A 140 -1.22 4.37 2.55
N TYR A 141 -1.99 5.24 1.91
CA TYR A 141 -1.48 6.18 0.91
C TYR A 141 -2.29 7.49 0.86
N SER A 142 -1.74 8.52 0.20
CA SER A 142 -2.45 9.75 -0.14
C SER A 142 -3.05 9.69 -1.54
N LYS A 143 -4.33 10.05 -1.69
CA LYS A 143 -4.99 10.11 -3.02
C LYS A 143 -4.35 11.12 -3.98
N THR A 144 -3.66 12.14 -3.47
CA THR A 144 -3.02 13.18 -4.27
C THR A 144 -1.53 12.95 -4.48
N ASP A 145 -0.94 12.01 -3.73
CA ASP A 145 0.43 11.53 -3.90
C ASP A 145 0.46 10.03 -3.52
N PRO A 146 0.20 9.13 -4.47
CA PRO A 146 0.06 7.70 -4.18
C PRO A 146 1.29 7.04 -3.59
N ASP A 147 2.47 7.65 -3.70
CA ASP A 147 3.72 7.09 -3.18
C ASP A 147 3.97 7.46 -1.71
N ALA A 148 3.36 8.56 -1.24
CA ALA A 148 3.48 9.02 0.14
C ALA A 148 2.66 8.18 1.12
N THR A 149 3.26 7.85 2.26
CA THR A 149 2.58 7.16 3.38
C THR A 149 2.47 8.05 4.60
N PHE A 150 1.62 7.63 5.54
CA PHE A 150 1.46 8.37 6.78
C PHE A 150 2.53 8.07 7.80
N MET A 151 3.18 9.12 8.26
CA MET A 151 4.20 9.04 9.29
C MET A 151 4.13 10.23 10.24
N HIS A 152 4.65 10.04 11.44
CA HIS A 152 4.91 11.16 12.34
C HIS A 152 6.11 11.93 11.80
N MET A 153 5.93 13.21 11.52
CA MET A 153 7.01 14.06 11.03
C MET A 153 7.90 14.50 12.19
N LYS A 154 9.20 14.69 11.92
CA LYS A 154 10.11 15.35 12.88
C LYS A 154 9.62 16.78 13.17
N GLU A 155 9.14 17.49 12.15
CA GLU A 155 8.55 18.81 12.28
C GLU A 155 7.01 18.75 12.39
N ASP A 156 6.53 18.78 13.63
CA ASP A 156 5.10 18.95 13.94
C ASP A 156 4.79 20.41 14.29
N ALA A 157 4.75 21.27 13.28
CA ALA A 157 4.41 22.70 13.43
C ALA A 157 3.05 22.92 14.12
N MET A 158 2.11 21.98 14.01
CA MET A 158 0.79 22.07 14.64
C MET A 158 0.76 21.47 16.06
N ARG A 159 1.81 20.75 16.48
CA ARG A 159 1.94 20.05 17.78
C ARG A 159 0.72 19.20 18.13
N ASN A 160 0.05 18.65 17.13
CA ASN A 160 -1.18 17.88 17.30
C ASN A 160 -0.92 16.37 17.21
N GLY A 161 0.33 15.96 16.96
CA GLY A 161 0.73 14.57 16.82
C GLY A 161 0.09 13.87 15.62
N GLN A 162 -0.54 14.61 14.69
CA GLN A 162 -1.14 14.00 13.52
C GLN A 162 -0.06 13.47 12.58
N THR A 163 -0.33 12.29 12.04
CA THR A 163 0.47 11.76 10.94
C THR A 163 0.22 12.59 9.69
N LYS A 164 1.28 12.81 8.91
CA LYS A 164 1.21 13.53 7.64
C LYS A 164 1.70 12.63 6.52
N PRO A 165 1.26 12.87 5.27
CA PRO A 165 1.82 12.18 4.12
C PRO A 165 3.28 12.60 3.98
N GLY A 166 4.16 11.62 3.87
CA GLY A 166 5.58 11.88 3.76
C GLY A 166 6.35 10.67 3.27
N TYR A 167 7.65 10.87 3.24
CA TYR A 167 8.64 9.87 2.86
C TYR A 167 9.69 9.76 3.95
N ASN A 168 10.11 8.53 4.24
CA ASN A 168 11.30 8.30 5.04
C ASN A 168 12.51 8.27 4.11
N LEU A 169 13.25 9.38 4.07
CA LEU A 169 14.48 9.50 3.31
C LEU A 169 15.65 8.99 4.14
N GLN A 170 16.31 7.98 3.60
CA GLN A 170 17.56 7.43 4.09
C GLN A 170 18.71 8.00 3.28
N ILE A 171 19.79 8.38 3.94
CA ILE A 171 20.97 8.98 3.31
C ILE A 171 22.21 8.32 3.89
N ALA A 172 23.13 7.93 3.01
CA ALA A 172 24.49 7.54 3.37
C ALA A 172 25.45 8.68 3.00
N THR A 173 26.44 8.93 3.86
CA THR A 173 27.46 9.95 3.62
C THR A 173 28.86 9.43 3.84
N GLU A 174 29.84 10.07 3.19
CA GLU A 174 31.28 9.89 3.44
C GLU A 174 32.01 11.19 3.08
N ASN A 175 32.91 11.67 3.94
CA ASN A 175 33.69 12.91 3.74
C ASN A 175 32.86 14.10 3.23
N GLN A 176 31.69 14.34 3.84
CA GLN A 176 30.73 15.41 3.49
C GLN A 176 30.01 15.25 2.14
N PHE A 177 30.16 14.11 1.46
CA PHE A 177 29.41 13.77 0.26
C PHE A 177 28.28 12.80 0.58
N ILE A 178 27.15 12.95 -0.13
CA ILE A 178 26.08 11.94 -0.13
C ILE A 178 26.51 10.83 -1.09
N THR A 179 26.57 9.61 -0.58
CA THR A 179 27.03 8.41 -1.31
C THR A 179 25.87 7.49 -1.68
N ASP A 180 24.79 7.46 -0.91
CA ASP A 180 23.54 6.80 -1.31
C ASP A 180 22.32 7.52 -0.72
N PHE A 181 21.16 7.31 -1.34
CA PHE A 181 19.88 7.74 -0.82
C PHE A 181 18.76 6.82 -1.30
N ALA A 182 17.73 6.65 -0.46
CA ALA A 182 16.51 5.93 -0.82
C ALA A 182 15.29 6.45 -0.04
N LEU A 183 14.11 6.27 -0.62
CA LEU A 183 12.84 6.68 -0.01
C LEU A 183 12.05 5.43 0.39
N TYR A 184 11.57 5.41 1.63
CA TYR A 184 10.81 4.32 2.19
C TYR A 184 9.43 4.75 2.66
N ALA A 185 8.48 3.82 2.53
CA ALA A 185 7.14 3.92 3.10
C ALA A 185 7.12 3.64 4.61
N ASN A 186 8.19 3.03 5.14
CA ASN A 186 8.32 2.62 6.53
C ASN A 186 8.45 3.83 7.46
N ARG A 187 7.70 3.83 8.55
CA ARG A 187 7.70 4.92 9.53
C ARG A 187 8.95 4.95 10.40
N THR A 188 9.53 3.78 10.65
CA THR A 188 10.73 3.59 11.48
C THR A 188 11.90 3.19 10.60
N ASP A 189 13.10 3.55 11.04
CA ASP A 189 14.31 3.44 10.23
C ASP A 189 14.89 2.01 10.28
N THR A 190 14.62 1.26 11.37
CA THR A 190 15.05 -0.13 11.58
C THR A 190 14.81 -1.03 10.37
N LEU A 191 13.59 -1.02 9.81
CA LEU A 191 13.20 -1.91 8.72
C LEU A 191 13.70 -1.44 7.34
N THR A 192 14.32 -0.26 7.27
CA THR A 192 14.84 0.31 6.01
C THR A 192 16.26 -0.15 5.73
N LEU A 193 17.04 -0.47 6.76
CA LEU A 193 18.48 -0.70 6.64
C LEU A 193 18.84 -1.81 5.64
N PRO A 194 18.24 -3.03 5.68
CA PRO A 194 18.67 -4.09 4.76
C PRO A 194 18.47 -3.71 3.31
N SER A 195 17.31 -3.11 3.00
CA SER A 195 17.01 -2.64 1.65
C SER A 195 17.93 -1.48 1.23
N PHE A 196 18.37 -0.65 2.18
CA PHE A 196 19.25 0.48 1.92
C PHE A 196 20.68 0.03 1.62
N LEU A 197 21.20 -0.93 2.38
CA LEU A 197 22.50 -1.56 2.12
C LEU A 197 22.49 -2.34 0.78
N GLU A 198 21.37 -2.96 0.41
CA GLU A 198 21.20 -3.55 -0.93
C GLU A 198 21.19 -2.51 -2.05
N SER A 199 20.63 -1.31 -1.82
CA SER A 199 20.70 -0.21 -2.79
C SER A 199 22.16 0.18 -3.04
N PHE A 200 22.96 0.29 -1.98
CA PHE A 200 24.39 0.59 -2.09
C PHE A 200 25.12 -0.48 -2.92
N ASN A 201 24.92 -1.76 -2.58
CA ASN A 201 25.47 -2.88 -3.34
C ASN A 201 25.04 -2.89 -4.80
N SER A 202 23.78 -2.59 -5.08
CA SER A 202 23.26 -2.50 -6.45
C SER A 202 23.91 -1.38 -7.27
N ARG A 203 24.28 -0.26 -6.62
CA ARG A 203 24.93 0.89 -7.27
C ARG A 203 26.42 0.72 -7.50
N TYR A 204 27.11 0.08 -6.55
CA TYR A 204 28.58 0.03 -6.52
C TYR A 204 29.14 -1.38 -6.72
N HIS A 205 28.28 -2.38 -6.85
CA HIS A 205 28.61 -3.80 -7.01
C HIS A 205 29.45 -4.37 -5.86
N ARG A 206 29.27 -3.81 -4.66
CA ARG A 206 29.86 -4.24 -3.38
C ARG A 206 29.16 -3.55 -2.22
N TYR A 207 29.19 -4.17 -1.05
CA TYR A 207 28.85 -3.50 0.21
C TYR A 207 30.03 -2.64 0.71
N ALA A 208 29.73 -1.66 1.56
CA ALA A 208 30.74 -1.00 2.37
C ALA A 208 31.36 -2.00 3.36
N LYS A 209 32.57 -1.72 3.84
CA LYS A 209 33.21 -2.55 4.88
C LYS A 209 32.67 -2.24 6.26
N THR A 210 32.25 -1.00 6.48
CA THR A 210 31.81 -0.51 7.78
C THR A 210 30.51 0.26 7.63
N VAL A 211 29.55 -0.04 8.50
CA VAL A 211 28.26 0.66 8.56
C VAL A 211 28.16 1.37 9.91
N VAL A 212 27.92 2.68 9.86
CA VAL A 212 27.74 3.53 11.05
C VAL A 212 26.35 4.13 10.99
N ALA A 213 25.52 3.88 11.99
CA ALA A 213 24.15 4.40 12.03
C ALA A 213 23.69 4.64 13.48
N ASP A 214 22.63 5.42 13.64
CA ASP A 214 22.04 5.67 14.95
C ASP A 214 21.38 4.42 15.56
N SER A 215 20.94 4.52 16.82
CA SER A 215 20.30 3.40 17.50
C SER A 215 18.92 3.02 16.97
N GLY A 216 18.30 3.87 16.13
CA GLY A 216 17.06 3.58 15.44
C GLY A 216 17.20 2.44 14.43
N TYR A 217 18.41 2.15 13.97
CA TYR A 217 18.71 1.02 13.08
C TYR A 217 19.08 -0.27 13.82
N GLY A 218 19.25 -0.25 15.15
CA GLY A 218 19.68 -1.43 15.90
C GLY A 218 18.59 -2.50 16.00
N SER A 219 18.80 -3.65 15.35
CA SER A 219 18.01 -4.88 15.53
C SER A 219 18.85 -6.13 15.24
N GLU A 220 18.42 -7.29 15.73
CA GLU A 220 19.10 -8.57 15.48
C GLU A 220 19.15 -8.89 13.99
N GLU A 221 18.05 -8.65 13.26
CA GLU A 221 17.97 -8.89 11.83
C GLU A 221 18.96 -8.01 11.05
N ASN A 222 19.13 -6.76 11.47
CA ASN A 222 20.07 -5.84 10.85
C ASN A 222 21.52 -6.23 11.12
N TYR A 223 21.83 -6.72 12.33
CA TYR A 223 23.17 -7.26 12.63
C TYR A 223 23.47 -8.52 11.85
N LEU A 224 22.50 -9.44 11.76
CA LEU A 224 22.65 -10.65 10.97
C LEU A 224 22.88 -10.33 9.48
N PHE A 225 22.13 -9.36 8.94
CA PHE A 225 22.33 -8.91 7.57
C PHE A 225 23.76 -8.37 7.38
N MET A 226 24.23 -7.48 8.26
CA MET A 226 25.58 -6.94 8.17
C MET A 226 26.65 -8.04 8.29
N ASP A 227 26.49 -8.99 9.21
CA ASP A 227 27.42 -10.10 9.43
C ASP A 227 27.53 -11.03 8.21
N VAL A 228 26.38 -11.46 7.66
CA VAL A 228 26.32 -12.33 6.46
C VAL A 228 27.02 -11.70 5.26
N HIS A 229 26.99 -10.37 5.16
CA HIS A 229 27.58 -9.60 4.08
C HIS A 229 28.98 -9.04 4.41
N ASN A 230 29.60 -9.48 5.53
CA ASN A 230 30.94 -9.09 5.98
C ASN A 230 31.11 -7.57 6.21
N MET A 231 30.08 -6.93 6.74
CA MET A 231 30.10 -5.53 7.14
C MET A 231 30.32 -5.39 8.65
N GLU A 232 31.26 -4.56 9.06
CA GLU A 232 31.48 -4.21 10.46
C GLU A 232 30.42 -3.19 10.92
N ALA A 233 29.62 -3.59 11.92
CA ALA A 233 28.48 -2.82 12.39
C ALA A 233 28.81 -1.92 13.57
N TYR A 234 28.82 -0.60 13.35
CA TYR A 234 28.85 0.44 14.39
C TYR A 234 27.45 1.04 14.57
N VAL A 235 26.51 0.18 14.98
CA VAL A 235 25.09 0.52 15.16
C VAL A 235 24.65 0.10 16.55
N LYS A 236 24.34 1.07 17.43
CA LYS A 236 23.95 0.78 18.82
C LYS A 236 22.60 0.08 18.87
N TYR A 237 22.46 -0.95 19.69
CA TYR A 237 21.17 -1.62 19.85
C TYR A 237 20.19 -0.72 20.61
N ASN A 238 18.95 -0.66 20.13
CA ASN A 238 17.93 0.29 20.57
C ASN A 238 17.60 0.20 22.09
N CYS A 239 17.82 -0.94 22.73
CA CYS A 239 17.56 -1.12 24.16
C CYS A 239 18.69 -0.65 25.09
N PHE A 240 19.88 -0.35 24.58
CA PHE A 240 20.97 0.17 25.43
C PHE A 240 20.92 1.70 25.45
N HIS A 241 20.68 2.27 26.63
CA HIS A 241 20.69 3.72 26.87
C HIS A 241 22.06 4.16 27.37
#